data_AF-A0A842SZP0-F1
#
_entry.id   AF-A0A842SZP0-F1
#
_cell.length_a   1.000
_cell.length_b   1.000
_cell.length_c   1.000
_cell.angle_alpha   90.00
_cell.angle_beta   90.00
_cell.angle_gamma   90.00
#
_symmetry.space_group_name_H-M   'P 1'
#
loop_
_entity.id
_entity.type
_entity.pdbx_description
1 polymer ?
#
loop_
_entity_poly.entity_id
_entity_poly.type
_entity_poly.pdbx_seq_one_letter_code
_entity_poly.pdbx_strand_id
1 'polypeptide(L)'
;MPVSKIEGDLAPNFIKQTTLNKFCPSIPEPEVPSVERELNQEKAHEFDNQYSIRLELDGTVEIEETHCYNCHRRLVYNGYNERIAFLDKGLGRYEFRLHRKRCPVCGEINPDYSAFFPKYGTYHENYKRRARQNYMEELMPSQIAKVFQVDFDLKIARSTIVYWINEIQEEIRYLLATTPIPSSGYWGYDEIHLRISGERMYAIDTIDVNTGFVPIARISSEMGRDAGREVLMEGRKNL
;
A
#
# COMPACT_ATOMS: atom_id res chain seq x y z
N MET A 1 -8.59 -24.27 36.62
CA MET A 1 -8.50 -22.84 36.28
C MET A 1 -8.96 -22.70 34.84
N PRO A 2 -10.03 -21.97 34.54
CA PRO A 2 -10.52 -21.83 33.18
C PRO A 2 -9.67 -20.79 32.43
N VAL A 3 -9.13 -21.17 31.28
CA VAL A 3 -8.41 -20.28 30.36
C VAL A 3 -9.46 -19.51 29.55
N SER A 4 -9.32 -18.20 29.57
CA SER A 4 -10.20 -17.21 28.93
C SER A 4 -10.30 -17.40 27.42
N LYS A 5 -11.53 -17.29 26.90
CA LYS A 5 -11.84 -17.08 25.48
C LYS A 5 -11.10 -15.83 24.99
N ILE A 6 -10.24 -16.00 23.99
CA ILE A 6 -9.82 -14.93 23.09
C ILE A 6 -10.49 -15.26 21.76
N GLU A 7 -11.72 -14.77 21.61
CA GLU A 7 -12.40 -14.69 20.32
C GLU A 7 -11.85 -13.48 19.57
N GLY A 8 -11.63 -13.67 18.26
CA GLY A 8 -11.76 -12.64 17.23
C GLY A 8 -10.77 -11.49 17.30
N ASP A 9 -9.68 -11.59 16.55
CA ASP A 9 -9.43 -10.62 15.47
C ASP A 9 -8.11 -10.90 14.73
N LEU A 10 -8.15 -10.70 13.41
CA LEU A 10 -7.02 -10.55 12.49
C LEU A 10 -6.30 -11.84 12.01
N ALA A 11 -6.97 -12.58 11.11
CA ALA A 11 -6.28 -13.26 10.02
C ALA A 11 -6.96 -12.87 8.69
N PRO A 12 -6.21 -12.39 7.67
CA PRO A 12 -6.81 -11.97 6.40
C PRO A 12 -7.18 -13.19 5.55
N ASN A 13 -8.36 -13.74 5.80
CA ASN A 13 -8.88 -14.93 5.12
C ASN A 13 -9.46 -14.61 3.74
N PHE A 14 -8.62 -14.19 2.78
CA PHE A 14 -8.94 -14.36 1.36
C PHE A 14 -7.63 -14.57 0.57
N ILE A 15 -6.95 -15.67 0.86
CA ILE A 15 -6.13 -16.36 -0.14
C ILE A 15 -7.13 -16.94 -1.15
N LYS A 16 -6.93 -16.79 -2.47
CA LYS A 16 -7.75 -17.51 -3.46
C LYS A 16 -7.79 -18.99 -3.09
N GLN A 17 -8.98 -19.46 -2.69
CA GLN A 17 -9.22 -20.83 -2.22
C GLN A 17 -8.90 -21.91 -3.26
N THR A 18 -8.55 -21.55 -4.50
CA THR A 18 -8.07 -22.50 -5.51
C THR A 18 -6.82 -23.26 -5.04
N THR A 19 -5.98 -22.64 -4.22
CA THR A 19 -4.78 -23.28 -3.68
C THR A 19 -5.09 -24.11 -2.42
N LEU A 20 -6.06 -23.70 -1.61
CA LEU A 20 -6.49 -24.40 -0.38
C LEU A 20 -7.40 -25.61 -0.67
N ASN A 21 -8.26 -25.55 -1.69
CA ASN A 21 -9.15 -26.65 -2.08
C ASN A 21 -8.38 -27.87 -2.61
N LYS A 22 -7.13 -27.70 -3.05
CA LYS A 22 -6.22 -28.82 -3.37
C LYS A 22 -5.80 -29.62 -2.13
N PHE A 23 -5.75 -29.00 -0.95
CA PHE A 23 -5.24 -29.62 0.28
C PHE A 23 -6.35 -29.95 1.29
N CYS A 24 -7.49 -29.24 1.27
CA CYS A 24 -8.63 -29.51 2.13
C CYS A 24 -9.97 -29.41 1.35
N PRO A 25 -10.42 -30.51 0.70
CA PRO A 25 -11.64 -30.51 -0.13
C PRO A 25 -12.95 -30.39 0.66
N SER A 26 -12.90 -30.39 2.00
CA SER A 26 -14.06 -30.28 2.89
C SER A 26 -14.39 -28.86 3.33
N ILE A 27 -13.65 -27.85 2.85
CA ILE A 27 -13.93 -26.44 3.17
C ILE A 27 -15.08 -25.99 2.25
N PRO A 28 -16.23 -25.55 2.79
CA PRO A 28 -17.31 -25.01 1.98
C PRO A 28 -16.83 -23.77 1.23
N GLU A 29 -17.24 -23.63 -0.04
CA GLU A 29 -17.03 -22.39 -0.78
C GLU A 29 -17.68 -21.24 0.00
N PRO A 30 -16.96 -20.14 0.28
CA PRO A 30 -17.56 -18.99 0.93
C PRO A 30 -18.66 -18.48 0.01
N GLU A 31 -19.84 -18.24 0.58
CA GLU A 31 -20.88 -17.47 -0.10
C GLU A 31 -20.23 -16.16 -0.55
N VAL A 32 -20.11 -15.96 -1.85
CA VAL A 32 -19.55 -14.74 -2.44
C VAL A 32 -20.41 -13.59 -1.89
N PRO A 33 -19.89 -12.73 -1.01
CA PRO A 33 -20.58 -11.49 -0.69
C PRO A 33 -20.67 -10.77 -2.03
N SER A 34 -21.88 -10.54 -2.55
CA SER A 34 -21.99 -9.79 -3.79
C SER A 34 -21.30 -8.46 -3.55
N VAL A 35 -20.35 -8.11 -4.42
CA VAL A 35 -19.65 -6.82 -4.46
C VAL A 35 -20.64 -5.67 -4.23
N GLU A 36 -21.84 -5.85 -4.77
CA GLU A 36 -23.01 -5.01 -4.61
C GLU A 36 -23.46 -4.80 -3.14
N ARG A 37 -23.43 -5.81 -2.26
CA ARG A 37 -23.84 -5.64 -0.85
C ARG A 37 -22.81 -4.86 -0.04
N GLU A 38 -21.51 -5.08 -0.26
CA GLU A 38 -20.46 -4.32 0.45
C GLU A 38 -20.39 -2.87 -0.04
N LEU A 39 -20.43 -2.63 -1.36
CA LEU A 39 -20.48 -1.26 -1.92
C LEU A 39 -21.83 -0.54 -1.67
N ASN A 40 -22.95 -1.25 -1.60
CA ASN A 40 -24.25 -0.64 -1.25
C ASN A 40 -24.39 -0.36 0.26
N GLN A 41 -23.61 -1.00 1.14
CA GLN A 41 -23.58 -0.70 2.57
C GLN A 41 -22.81 0.59 2.88
N GLU A 42 -21.88 1.02 2.03
CA GLU A 42 -21.21 2.33 2.09
C GLU A 42 -22.05 3.46 1.43
N LYS A 43 -23.38 3.42 1.58
CA LYS A 43 -24.25 4.48 1.06
C LYS A 43 -24.28 5.69 1.99
N ALA A 44 -24.09 6.85 1.37
CA ALA A 44 -24.21 8.21 1.91
C ALA A 44 -23.13 8.61 2.91
N HIS A 45 -21.87 8.64 2.46
CA HIS A 45 -20.89 9.49 3.11
C HIS A 45 -20.85 10.85 2.41
N GLU A 46 -21.41 11.86 3.07
CA GLU A 46 -21.14 13.28 2.79
C GLU A 46 -19.65 13.51 3.00
N PHE A 47 -18.89 13.50 1.90
CA PHE A 47 -17.51 13.95 1.92
C PHE A 47 -17.47 15.45 1.65
N ASP A 48 -16.46 16.09 2.23
CA ASP A 48 -16.25 17.53 2.45
C ASP A 48 -16.18 18.42 1.17
N ASN A 49 -16.71 17.97 0.04
CA ASN A 49 -16.63 18.61 -1.27
C ASN A 49 -17.99 18.67 -1.97
N GLN A 50 -18.99 19.27 -1.31
CA GLN A 50 -20.28 19.78 -1.84
C GLN A 50 -21.17 18.83 -2.67
N TYR A 51 -20.67 17.92 -3.49
CA TYR A 51 -21.41 17.08 -4.44
C TYR A 51 -21.49 15.62 -3.97
N SER A 52 -22.72 15.13 -3.87
CA SER A 52 -23.04 13.73 -3.59
C SER A 52 -22.86 12.86 -4.83
N ILE A 53 -22.31 11.66 -4.62
CA ILE A 53 -22.08 10.67 -5.67
C ILE A 53 -22.80 9.36 -5.34
N ARG A 54 -23.35 8.72 -6.37
CA ARG A 54 -24.09 7.47 -6.27
C ARG A 54 -23.54 6.44 -7.24
N LEU A 55 -23.31 5.23 -6.75
CA LEU A 55 -22.98 4.07 -7.58
C LEU A 55 -24.25 3.35 -8.01
N GLU A 56 -24.43 3.19 -9.32
CA GLU A 56 -25.48 2.41 -9.94
C GLU A 56 -25.05 0.95 -10.15
N LEU A 57 -26.04 0.06 -10.35
CA LEU A 57 -25.82 -1.39 -10.50
C LEU A 57 -24.95 -1.77 -11.70
N ASP A 58 -24.87 -0.90 -12.71
CA ASP A 58 -24.06 -1.11 -13.92
C ASP A 58 -22.60 -0.63 -13.77
N GLY A 59 -22.18 -0.21 -12.57
CA GLY A 59 -20.85 0.32 -12.30
C GLY A 59 -20.69 1.81 -12.65
N THR A 60 -21.78 2.48 -13.02
CA THR A 60 -21.78 3.92 -13.28
C THR A 60 -21.81 4.70 -11.97
N VAL A 61 -20.92 5.68 -11.82
CA VAL A 61 -20.92 6.62 -10.69
C VAL A 61 -21.52 7.93 -11.16
N GLU A 62 -22.69 8.28 -10.64
CA GLU A 62 -23.40 9.51 -10.96
C GLU A 62 -23.20 10.59 -9.91
N ILE A 63 -23.11 11.85 -10.36
CA ILE A 63 -23.23 13.03 -9.51
C ILE A 63 -24.72 13.29 -9.32
N GLU A 64 -25.23 13.37 -8.10
CA GLU A 64 -26.68 13.48 -7.87
C GLU A 64 -27.21 14.88 -8.21
N GLU A 65 -26.40 15.91 -8.00
CA GLU A 65 -26.85 17.29 -8.13
C GLU A 65 -27.14 17.70 -9.57
N THR A 66 -28.18 18.51 -9.71
CA THR A 66 -28.59 19.10 -10.99
C THR A 66 -28.08 20.51 -11.17
N HIS A 67 -27.56 21.16 -10.12
CA HIS A 67 -27.15 22.56 -10.11
C HIS A 67 -25.76 22.73 -9.52
N CYS A 68 -25.05 23.77 -9.93
CA CYS A 68 -23.73 24.09 -9.40
C CYS A 68 -23.83 24.75 -8.03
N TYR A 69 -23.06 24.31 -7.04
CA TYR A 69 -23.06 24.94 -5.70
C TYR A 69 -22.52 26.38 -5.71
N ASN A 70 -21.62 26.71 -6.64
CA ASN A 70 -21.01 28.05 -6.70
C ASN A 70 -21.88 29.11 -7.40
N CYS A 71 -22.58 28.75 -8.48
CA CYS A 71 -23.33 29.73 -9.29
C CYS A 71 -24.80 29.36 -9.50
N HIS A 72 -25.27 28.27 -8.88
CA HIS A 72 -26.64 27.75 -8.93
C HIS A 72 -27.22 27.53 -10.33
N ARG A 73 -26.41 27.55 -11.39
CA ARG A 73 -26.83 27.19 -12.74
C ARG A 73 -26.94 25.69 -12.89
N ARG A 74 -27.85 25.27 -13.76
CA ARG A 74 -28.04 23.87 -14.11
C ARG A 74 -26.75 23.27 -14.68
N LEU A 75 -26.36 22.13 -14.14
CA LEU A 75 -25.25 21.33 -14.64
C LEU A 75 -25.65 20.64 -15.96
N VAL A 76 -24.70 20.59 -16.88
CA VAL A 76 -24.85 19.97 -18.18
C VAL A 76 -24.03 18.68 -18.21
N TYR A 77 -24.58 17.66 -18.87
CA TYR A 77 -23.87 16.41 -19.15
C TYR A 77 -22.58 16.67 -19.93
N ASN A 78 -21.49 16.05 -19.51
CA ASN A 78 -20.17 16.22 -20.11
C ASN A 78 -19.48 14.88 -20.44
N GLY A 79 -20.25 13.82 -20.67
CA GLY A 79 -19.70 12.50 -21.02
C GLY A 79 -19.44 11.60 -19.80
N TYR A 80 -18.63 10.57 -20.05
CA TYR A 80 -18.12 9.65 -19.04
C TYR A 80 -16.61 9.57 -19.10
N ASN A 81 -15.98 9.26 -17.96
CA ASN A 81 -14.61 8.77 -17.90
C ASN A 81 -14.61 7.34 -17.39
N GLU A 82 -13.92 6.44 -18.07
CA GLU A 82 -13.69 5.08 -17.58
C GLU A 82 -12.56 5.09 -16.56
N ARG A 83 -12.76 4.41 -15.44
CA ARG A 83 -11.78 4.28 -14.37
C ARG A 83 -11.66 2.84 -13.94
N ILE A 84 -10.47 2.26 -14.10
CA ILE A 84 -10.17 0.92 -13.58
C ILE A 84 -9.60 1.08 -12.17
N ALA A 85 -10.09 0.29 -11.23
CA ALA A 85 -9.51 0.17 -9.89
C ALA A 85 -9.42 -1.29 -9.45
N PHE A 86 -8.39 -1.61 -8.67
CA PHE A 86 -8.23 -2.89 -8.01
C PHE A 86 -8.56 -2.70 -6.53
N LEU A 87 -9.73 -3.19 -6.14
CA LEU A 87 -10.26 -3.07 -4.78
C LEU A 87 -9.75 -4.20 -3.89
N ASP A 88 -9.78 -3.99 -2.58
CA ASP A 88 -9.34 -5.00 -1.62
C ASP A 88 -10.29 -6.22 -1.54
N LYS A 89 -9.88 -7.25 -0.81
CA LYS A 89 -10.75 -8.39 -0.39
C LYS A 89 -11.36 -9.21 -1.53
N GLY A 90 -10.61 -9.51 -2.58
CA GLY A 90 -11.05 -10.45 -3.62
C GLY A 90 -12.08 -9.88 -4.62
N LEU A 91 -12.44 -8.60 -4.47
CA LEU A 91 -13.26 -7.86 -5.43
C LEU A 91 -12.54 -7.68 -6.78
N GLY A 92 -11.20 -7.71 -6.76
CA GLY A 92 -10.39 -7.79 -7.97
C GLY A 92 -10.45 -6.51 -8.80
N ARG A 93 -10.35 -6.68 -10.13
CA ARG A 93 -10.42 -5.59 -11.10
C ARG A 93 -11.87 -5.14 -11.27
N TYR A 94 -12.13 -3.86 -11.02
CA TYR A 94 -13.42 -3.24 -11.26
C TYR A 94 -13.29 -2.06 -12.23
N GLU A 95 -14.29 -1.91 -13.10
CA GLU A 95 -14.36 -0.83 -14.08
C GLU A 95 -15.53 0.09 -13.74
N PHE A 96 -15.21 1.32 -13.36
CA PHE A 96 -16.17 2.35 -13.05
C PHE A 96 -16.40 3.26 -14.25
N ARG A 97 -17.65 3.66 -14.47
CA ARG A 97 -18.01 4.69 -15.46
C ARG A 97 -18.37 5.97 -14.73
N LEU A 98 -17.44 6.91 -14.68
CA LEU A 98 -17.62 8.16 -13.94
C LEU A 98 -18.41 9.15 -14.79
N HIS A 99 -19.60 9.50 -14.34
CA HIS A 99 -20.44 10.50 -14.98
C HIS A 99 -19.84 11.89 -14.79
N ARG A 100 -19.62 12.61 -15.89
CA ARG A 100 -19.06 13.96 -15.87
C ARG A 100 -20.16 14.98 -16.02
N LYS A 101 -20.18 15.96 -15.11
CA LYS A 101 -21.03 17.13 -15.23
C LYS A 101 -20.16 18.38 -15.34
N ARG A 102 -20.66 19.35 -16.10
CA ARG A 102 -20.02 20.66 -16.29
C ARG A 102 -21.00 21.77 -15.97
N CYS A 103 -20.54 22.76 -15.23
CA CYS A 103 -21.17 24.06 -15.15
C CYS A 103 -20.73 24.93 -16.34
N PRO A 104 -21.65 25.57 -17.09
CA PRO A 104 -21.29 26.49 -18.17
C PRO A 104 -20.40 27.66 -17.75
N VAL A 105 -20.46 28.05 -16.46
CA VAL A 105 -19.69 29.19 -15.91
C VAL A 105 -18.48 28.72 -15.11
N CYS A 106 -18.66 27.78 -14.17
CA CYS A 106 -17.61 27.35 -13.25
C CYS A 106 -16.71 26.24 -13.81
N GLY A 107 -17.07 25.61 -14.93
CA GLY A 107 -16.28 24.53 -15.52
C GLY A 107 -16.68 23.14 -15.04
N GLU A 108 -15.75 22.19 -15.13
CA GLU A 108 -15.98 20.78 -14.82
C GLU A 108 -16.12 20.54 -13.32
N ILE A 109 -17.06 19.67 -12.94
CA ILE A 109 -17.28 19.27 -11.55
C ILE A 109 -16.48 18.01 -11.26
N ASN A 110 -15.60 18.09 -10.25
CA ASN A 110 -14.73 17.00 -9.82
C ASN A 110 -15.02 16.65 -8.35
N PRO A 111 -16.03 15.80 -8.07
CA PRO A 111 -16.29 15.34 -6.71
C PRO A 111 -15.17 14.42 -6.21
N ASP A 112 -15.09 14.22 -4.90
CA ASP A 112 -14.17 13.24 -4.33
C ASP A 112 -14.75 11.83 -4.47
N TYR A 113 -14.13 11.03 -5.33
CA TYR A 113 -14.54 9.64 -5.56
C TYR A 113 -13.85 8.63 -4.64
N SER A 114 -13.10 9.10 -3.63
CA SER A 114 -12.33 8.23 -2.72
C SER A 114 -13.17 7.20 -1.97
N ALA A 115 -14.48 7.40 -1.88
CA ALA A 115 -15.44 6.45 -1.32
C ALA A 115 -15.47 5.13 -2.08
N PHE A 116 -15.35 5.17 -3.42
CA PHE A 116 -15.52 3.97 -4.26
C PHE A 116 -14.19 3.34 -4.69
N PHE A 117 -13.13 4.15 -4.79
CA PHE A 117 -11.83 3.66 -5.24
C PHE A 117 -10.67 4.49 -4.65
N PRO A 118 -9.44 3.96 -4.66
CA PRO A 118 -8.29 4.61 -4.03
C PRO A 118 -8.04 6.02 -4.55
N LYS A 119 -7.87 6.97 -3.62
CA LYS A 119 -7.59 8.37 -3.95
C LYS A 119 -6.28 8.46 -4.75
N TYR A 120 -6.36 9.00 -5.97
CA TYR A 120 -5.24 9.14 -6.92
C TYR A 120 -4.53 7.84 -7.35
N GLY A 121 -5.09 6.67 -7.03
CA GLY A 121 -4.45 5.37 -7.28
C GLY A 121 -5.31 4.40 -8.07
N THR A 122 -4.67 3.44 -8.73
CA THR A 122 -5.37 2.31 -9.38
C THR A 122 -5.52 1.13 -8.40
N TYR A 123 -4.62 0.99 -7.44
CA TYR A 123 -4.57 -0.16 -6.54
C TYR A 123 -4.89 0.27 -5.12
N HIS A 124 -5.67 -0.56 -4.42
CA HIS A 124 -5.94 -0.37 -3.00
C HIS A 124 -4.65 -0.43 -2.17
N GLU A 125 -4.61 0.35 -1.09
CA GLU A 125 -3.43 0.51 -0.23
C GLU A 125 -2.96 -0.82 0.38
N ASN A 126 -3.89 -1.76 0.60
CA ASN A 126 -3.57 -3.10 1.09
C ASN A 126 -2.68 -3.91 0.12
N TYR A 127 -2.80 -3.71 -1.20
CA TYR A 127 -1.88 -4.32 -2.15
C TYR A 127 -0.47 -3.75 -2.01
N LYS A 128 -0.34 -2.43 -1.84
CA LYS A 128 0.95 -1.78 -1.59
C LYS A 128 1.57 -2.24 -0.28
N ARG A 129 0.76 -2.36 0.79
CA ARG A 129 1.20 -2.86 2.10
C ARG A 129 1.70 -4.31 2.01
N ARG A 130 0.98 -5.20 1.33
CA ARG A 130 1.43 -6.59 1.11
C ARG A 130 2.71 -6.66 0.29
N ALA A 131 2.85 -5.82 -0.73
CA ALA A 131 4.08 -5.76 -1.52
C ALA A 131 5.29 -5.38 -0.65
N ARG A 132 5.12 -4.39 0.23
CA ARG A 132 6.14 -3.97 1.21
C ARG A 132 6.45 -5.07 2.22
N GLN A 133 5.43 -5.75 2.75
CA GLN A 133 5.63 -6.88 3.67
C GLN A 133 6.41 -8.01 3.01
N ASN A 134 6.01 -8.45 1.82
CA ASN A 134 6.72 -9.49 1.07
C ASN A 134 8.18 -9.10 0.80
N TYR A 135 8.44 -7.81 0.56
CA TYR A 135 9.80 -7.31 0.40
C TYR A 135 10.62 -7.36 1.69
N MET A 136 10.00 -7.06 2.85
CA MET A 136 10.62 -7.23 4.17
C MET A 136 10.88 -8.71 4.50
N GLU A 137 10.08 -9.63 3.95
CA GLU A 137 10.29 -11.08 3.98
C GLU A 137 11.31 -11.56 2.92
N GLU A 138 12.15 -10.65 2.43
CA GLU A 138 13.27 -10.90 1.50
C GLU A 138 12.87 -11.37 0.10
N LEU A 139 11.60 -11.22 -0.29
CA LEU A 139 11.18 -11.51 -1.66
C LEU A 139 11.62 -10.40 -2.62
N MET A 140 12.24 -10.80 -3.73
CA MET A 140 12.60 -9.89 -4.80
C MET A 140 11.35 -9.39 -5.52
N PRO A 141 11.33 -8.16 -6.07
CA PRO A 141 10.18 -7.60 -6.78
C PRO A 141 9.60 -8.51 -7.88
N SER A 142 10.44 -9.33 -8.54
CA SER A 142 10.01 -10.31 -9.53
C SER A 142 9.27 -11.50 -8.91
N GLN A 143 9.64 -11.94 -7.71
CA GLN A 143 8.94 -12.97 -6.94
C GLN A 143 7.63 -12.41 -6.39
N ILE A 144 7.64 -11.18 -5.86
CA ILE A 144 6.44 -10.47 -5.40
C ILE A 144 5.42 -10.37 -6.53
N ALA A 145 5.84 -10.03 -7.76
CA ALA A 145 4.94 -10.02 -8.92
C ALA A 145 4.28 -11.39 -9.19
N LYS A 146 5.04 -12.49 -9.01
CA LYS A 146 4.50 -13.84 -9.15
C LYS A 146 3.51 -14.18 -8.04
N VAL A 147 3.80 -13.79 -6.80
CA VAL A 147 2.87 -13.94 -5.66
C VAL A 147 1.56 -13.23 -5.97
N PHE A 148 1.61 -11.98 -6.46
CA PHE A 148 0.40 -11.26 -6.86
C PHE A 148 -0.39 -11.94 -7.98
N GLN A 149 0.32 -12.49 -8.98
CA GLN A 149 -0.32 -13.23 -10.06
C GLN A 149 -0.95 -14.55 -9.58
N VAL A 150 -0.34 -15.27 -8.64
CA VAL A 150 -0.84 -16.58 -8.18
C VAL A 150 -1.97 -16.40 -7.17
N ASP A 151 -1.77 -15.55 -6.17
CA ASP A 151 -2.68 -15.47 -5.03
C ASP A 151 -3.86 -14.54 -5.29
N PHE A 152 -3.68 -13.55 -6.18
CA PHE A 152 -4.68 -12.51 -6.46
C PHE A 152 -5.07 -12.43 -7.95
N ASP A 153 -4.45 -13.20 -8.84
CA ASP A 153 -4.60 -13.09 -10.32
C ASP A 153 -4.40 -11.66 -10.82
N LEU A 154 -3.43 -10.98 -10.20
CA LEU A 154 -3.12 -9.60 -10.47
C LEU A 154 -1.75 -9.49 -11.12
N LYS A 155 -1.74 -9.14 -12.40
CA LYS A 155 -0.50 -8.88 -13.13
C LYS A 155 0.03 -7.49 -12.83
N ILE A 156 0.93 -7.37 -11.86
CA ILE A 156 1.57 -6.09 -11.51
C ILE A 156 2.93 -5.99 -12.18
N ALA A 157 3.22 -4.83 -12.78
CA ALA A 157 4.54 -4.56 -13.33
C ALA A 157 5.58 -4.46 -12.20
N ARG A 158 6.79 -4.98 -12.45
CA ARG A 158 7.91 -4.91 -11.50
C ARG A 158 8.21 -3.47 -11.07
N SER A 159 8.15 -2.52 -11.99
CA SER A 159 8.37 -1.09 -11.71
C SER A 159 7.36 -0.53 -10.71
N THR A 160 6.09 -0.92 -10.81
CA THR A 160 5.03 -0.53 -9.86
C THR A 160 5.31 -1.08 -8.46
N ILE A 161 5.77 -2.33 -8.35
CA ILE A 161 6.15 -2.92 -7.05
C ILE A 161 7.33 -2.16 -6.44
N VAL A 162 8.37 -1.86 -7.24
CA VAL A 162 9.52 -1.08 -6.78
C VAL A 162 9.08 0.32 -6.31
N TYR A 163 8.16 0.96 -7.05
CA TYR A 163 7.59 2.24 -6.65
C TYR A 163 6.89 2.13 -5.29
N TRP A 164 6.03 1.13 -5.07
CA TRP A 164 5.35 0.95 -3.77
C TRP A 164 6.29 0.66 -2.60
N ILE A 165 7.39 -0.05 -2.85
CA ILE A 165 8.43 -0.29 -1.84
C ILE A 165 9.10 1.03 -1.45
N ASN A 166 9.40 1.87 -2.43
CA ASN A 166 10.11 3.13 -2.23
C ASN A 166 9.21 4.30 -1.80
N GLU A 167 7.89 4.20 -1.95
CA GLU A 167 6.93 5.27 -1.62
C GLU A 167 7.07 5.76 -0.17
N ILE A 168 7.41 4.86 0.75
CA ILE A 168 7.57 5.16 2.18
C ILE A 168 9.02 5.42 2.62
N GLN A 169 9.95 5.49 1.67
CA GLN A 169 11.37 5.60 1.98
C GLN A 169 11.69 6.88 2.75
N GLU A 170 11.06 8.00 2.39
CA GLU A 170 11.27 9.28 3.06
C GLU A 170 10.72 9.28 4.49
N GLU A 171 9.53 8.73 4.69
CA GLU A 171 8.88 8.62 5.99
C GLU A 171 9.68 7.71 6.93
N ILE A 172 10.18 6.58 6.43
CA ILE A 172 11.08 5.70 7.17
C ILE A 172 12.37 6.45 7.54
N ARG A 173 12.99 7.16 6.59
CA ARG A 173 14.22 7.94 6.86
C ARG A 173 13.99 8.99 7.94
N TYR A 174 12.86 9.70 7.88
CA TYR A 174 12.48 10.70 8.87
C TYR A 174 12.24 10.07 10.26
N LEU A 175 11.51 8.96 10.32
CA LEU A 175 11.27 8.24 11.58
C LEU A 175 12.59 7.78 12.21
N LEU A 176 13.49 7.22 11.41
CA LEU A 176 14.79 6.76 11.88
C LEU A 176 15.70 7.90 12.34
N ALA A 177 15.62 9.06 11.69
CA ALA A 177 16.33 10.25 12.15
C ALA A 177 15.79 10.72 13.51
N THR A 178 14.47 10.82 13.63
CA THR A 178 13.83 11.38 14.84
C THR A 178 13.73 10.42 16.02
N THR A 179 14.01 9.13 15.82
CA THR A 179 13.94 8.13 16.90
C THR A 179 15.21 8.20 17.76
N PRO A 180 15.11 8.50 19.08
CA PRO A 180 16.26 8.55 19.96
C PRO A 180 16.87 7.15 20.12
N ILE A 181 18.12 7.00 19.71
CA ILE A 181 18.86 5.74 19.78
C ILE A 181 19.71 5.72 21.05
N PRO A 182 19.53 4.75 21.95
CA PRO A 182 20.41 4.59 23.11
C PRO A 182 21.80 4.12 22.64
N SER A 183 22.86 4.72 23.17
CA SER A 183 24.22 4.20 22.98
C SER A 183 24.96 4.05 24.29
N SER A 184 25.63 2.92 24.44
CA SER A 184 26.50 2.60 25.57
C SER A 184 27.97 2.94 25.33
N GLY A 185 28.34 3.27 24.08
CA GLY A 185 29.73 3.49 23.67
C GLY A 185 30.52 2.22 23.33
N TYR A 186 29.95 1.03 23.59
CA TYR A 186 30.55 -0.26 23.22
C TYR A 186 29.86 -0.80 21.98
N TRP A 187 30.64 -1.21 20.98
CA TRP A 187 30.07 -1.64 19.70
C TRP A 187 30.85 -2.79 19.05
N GLY A 188 30.11 -3.61 18.31
CA GLY A 188 30.56 -4.66 17.44
C GLY A 188 30.49 -4.23 15.99
N TYR A 189 31.25 -4.91 15.16
CA TYR A 189 31.48 -4.57 13.76
C TYR A 189 31.57 -5.85 12.95
N ASP A 190 30.85 -5.88 11.83
CA ASP A 190 30.98 -6.90 10.81
C ASP A 190 30.88 -6.26 9.41
N GLU A 191 31.35 -6.99 8.39
CA GLU A 191 31.28 -6.53 7.02
C GLU A 191 30.99 -7.66 6.03
N ILE A 192 30.10 -7.38 5.09
CA ILE A 192 29.74 -8.29 4.01
C ILE A 192 30.29 -7.74 2.69
N HIS A 193 31.06 -8.56 1.99
CA HIS A 193 31.63 -8.21 0.70
C HIS A 193 30.57 -8.32 -0.40
N LEU A 194 30.29 -7.22 -1.08
CA LEU A 194 29.31 -7.11 -2.14
C LEU A 194 29.95 -6.73 -3.47
N ARG A 195 29.27 -7.07 -4.56
CA ARG A 195 29.60 -6.58 -5.90
C ARG A 195 28.39 -5.90 -6.53
N ILE A 196 28.45 -4.58 -6.66
CA ILE A 196 27.33 -3.76 -7.15
C ILE A 196 27.77 -3.10 -8.44
N SER A 197 27.05 -3.34 -9.53
CA SER A 197 27.39 -2.81 -10.87
C SER A 197 28.83 -3.12 -11.32
N GLY A 198 29.41 -4.23 -10.83
CA GLY A 198 30.77 -4.66 -11.16
C GLY A 198 31.85 -4.16 -10.19
N GLU A 199 31.54 -3.16 -9.36
CA GLU A 199 32.43 -2.57 -8.36
C GLU A 199 32.35 -3.35 -7.04
N ARG A 200 33.48 -3.41 -6.32
CA ARG A 200 33.52 -4.01 -4.98
C ARG A 200 33.02 -2.99 -3.97
N MET A 201 32.02 -3.39 -3.21
CA MET A 201 31.40 -2.60 -2.15
C MET A 201 31.33 -3.45 -0.88
N TYR A 202 31.11 -2.80 0.26
CA TYR A 202 31.05 -3.45 1.56
C TYR A 202 29.76 -3.02 2.24
N ALA A 203 28.93 -3.99 2.61
CA ALA A 203 27.84 -3.73 3.55
C ALA A 203 28.42 -3.76 4.96
N ILE A 204 28.49 -2.59 5.57
CA ILE A 204 29.02 -2.35 6.91
C ILE A 204 27.89 -2.52 7.91
N ASP A 205 28.05 -3.50 8.80
CA ASP A 205 27.11 -3.77 9.89
C ASP A 205 27.77 -3.43 11.23
N THR A 206 26.99 -2.80 12.11
CA THR A 206 27.46 -2.44 13.45
C THR A 206 26.35 -2.68 14.46
N ILE A 207 26.74 -2.97 15.68
CA ILE A 207 25.80 -3.16 16.79
C ILE A 207 26.35 -2.49 18.03
N ASP A 208 25.53 -1.77 18.79
CA ASP A 208 25.90 -1.37 20.15
C ASP A 208 25.65 -2.57 21.09
N VAL A 209 26.74 -3.17 21.59
CA VAL A 209 26.68 -4.50 22.22
C VAL A 209 25.94 -4.54 23.55
N ASN A 210 25.80 -3.40 24.24
CA ASN A 210 25.08 -3.36 25.52
C ASN A 210 23.62 -2.98 25.35
N THR A 211 23.30 -2.14 24.36
CA THR A 211 21.91 -1.73 24.10
C THR A 211 21.21 -2.67 23.11
N GLY A 212 21.98 -3.49 22.37
CA GLY A 212 21.48 -4.33 21.29
C GLY A 212 21.04 -3.55 20.06
N PHE A 213 21.32 -2.25 20.00
CA PHE A 213 20.89 -1.42 18.88
C PHE A 213 21.74 -1.70 17.63
N VAL A 214 21.07 -2.03 16.52
CA VAL A 214 21.69 -2.28 15.22
C VAL A 214 21.26 -1.15 14.26
N PRO A 215 22.12 -0.16 13.96
CA PRO A 215 21.83 0.81 12.89
C PRO A 215 21.68 0.11 11.54
N ILE A 216 20.98 0.77 10.61
CA ILE A 216 20.84 0.27 9.24
C ILE A 216 22.22 0.11 8.61
N ALA A 217 22.50 -1.11 8.13
CA ALA A 217 23.72 -1.42 7.42
C ALA A 217 23.89 -0.48 6.21
N ARG A 218 25.12 0.03 6.03
CA ARG A 218 25.45 0.97 4.95
C ARG A 218 26.35 0.30 3.94
N ILE A 219 26.08 0.59 2.68
CA ILE A 219 26.96 0.18 1.59
C ILE A 219 28.03 1.26 1.45
N SER A 220 29.29 0.87 1.65
CA SER A 220 30.46 1.73 1.53
C SER A 220 31.44 1.17 0.49
N SER A 221 32.22 2.05 -0.14
CA SER A 221 33.40 1.65 -0.91
C SER A 221 34.59 1.33 -0.01
N GLU A 222 34.52 1.71 1.26
CA GLU A 222 35.57 1.56 2.26
C GLU A 222 35.19 0.50 3.30
N MET A 223 36.20 -0.23 3.79
CA MET A 223 36.06 -1.36 4.71
C MET A 223 36.82 -1.09 6.01
N GLY A 224 36.55 -1.89 7.04
CA GLY A 224 37.20 -1.80 8.35
C GLY A 224 36.50 -0.91 9.38
N ARG A 225 37.09 -0.89 10.58
CA ARG A 225 36.50 -0.30 11.79
C ARG A 225 36.22 1.20 11.68
N ASP A 226 36.99 1.96 10.91
CA ASP A 226 36.77 3.39 10.76
C ASP A 226 35.49 3.67 9.97
N ALA A 227 35.25 2.94 8.87
CA ALA A 227 33.98 2.97 8.15
C ALA A 227 32.81 2.51 9.04
N GLY A 228 33.00 1.45 9.84
CA GLY A 228 32.03 1.03 10.86
C GLY A 228 31.71 2.13 11.87
N ARG A 229 32.72 2.82 12.37
CA ARG A 229 32.56 3.92 13.32
C ARG A 229 31.79 5.08 12.69
N GLU A 230 32.04 5.42 11.42
CA GLU A 230 31.29 6.44 10.71
C GLU A 230 29.82 6.05 10.56
N VAL A 231 29.52 4.82 10.14
CA VAL A 231 28.14 4.31 10.03
C VAL A 231 27.41 4.37 11.36
N LEU A 232 28.06 3.94 12.44
CA LEU A 232 27.51 4.00 13.79
C LEU A 232 27.31 5.46 14.25
N MET A 233 28.24 6.37 13.91
CA MET A 233 28.15 7.79 14.25
C MET A 233 27.15 8.56 13.39
N GLU A 234 26.93 8.18 12.13
CA GLU A 234 25.89 8.71 11.26
C GLU A 234 24.51 8.22 11.66
N GLY A 235 24.38 6.93 11.98
CA GLY A 235 23.20 6.38 12.64
C GLY A 235 22.87 7.15 13.93
N ARG A 236 23.90 7.70 14.60
CA ARG A 236 23.75 8.62 15.74
C ARG A 236 23.60 10.09 15.38
N LYS A 237 23.91 10.54 14.16
CA LYS A 237 23.99 11.97 13.74
C LYS A 237 22.84 12.45 12.86
N ASN A 238 21.90 11.58 12.48
CA ASN A 238 20.56 12.05 12.09
C ASN A 238 19.75 12.59 13.30
N LEU A 239 20.45 13.23 14.25
CA LEU A 239 19.98 14.08 15.35
C LEU A 239 19.28 15.34 14.82
#